data_AF-A0A091AIC6-F1
#
_entry.id   AF-A0A091AIC6-F1
#
_cell.length_a   1.000
_cell.length_b   1.000
_cell.length_c   1.000
_cell.angle_alpha   90.00
_cell.angle_beta   90.00
_cell.angle_gamma   90.00
#
_symmetry.space_group_name_H-M   'P 1'
#
loop_
_entity.id
_entity.type
_entity.pdbx_description
1 polymer ?
#
loop_
_entity_poly.entity_id
_entity_poly.type
_entity_poly.pdbx_seq_one_letter_code
_entity_poly.pdbx_strand_id
1 'polypeptide(L)'
;MRKRLLDTPKHAIIVVLPESEMLVPFKKAIDEYLALNCRILTSDFSLQYQNLDDLLLSTAENISGINIPHLFLVLPENSDDYTFELSRASDTATIIFFSNPHGENDAKDHQK
;
A
#
# COMPACT_ATOMS: atom_id res chain seq x y z
N MET A 1 10.70 -14.15 18.78
CA MET A 1 11.66 -13.05 18.99
C MET A 1 11.38 -11.99 17.92
N ARG A 2 10.81 -10.83 18.29
CA ARG A 2 10.43 -9.77 17.33
C ARG A 2 11.70 -9.14 16.75
N LYS A 3 11.95 -9.31 15.44
CA LYS A 3 12.96 -8.50 14.73
C LYS A 3 12.35 -7.13 14.48
N ARG A 4 12.62 -6.17 15.37
CA ARG A 4 12.44 -4.76 15.03
C ARG A 4 13.39 -4.46 13.88
N LEU A 5 12.91 -3.84 12.80
CA LEU A 5 13.78 -3.07 11.91
C LEU A 5 14.37 -1.94 12.78
N LEU A 6 15.56 -2.16 13.34
CA LEU A 6 16.16 -1.27 14.33
C LEU A 6 16.85 -0.05 13.71
N ASP A 7 16.99 0.01 12.38
CA ASP A 7 17.80 1.04 11.69
C ASP A 7 17.04 1.85 10.64
N THR A 8 15.75 1.57 10.38
CA THR A 8 14.94 2.39 9.47
C THR A 8 14.31 3.53 10.28
N PRO A 9 14.38 4.80 9.83
CA PRO A 9 13.59 5.85 10.45
C PRO A 9 12.12 5.40 10.49
N LYS A 10 11.49 5.53 11.66
CA LYS A 10 10.04 5.30 11.79
C LYS A 10 9.33 6.15 10.74
N HIS A 11 8.29 5.60 10.10
CA HIS A 11 7.55 6.28 9.04
C HIS A 11 8.31 6.58 7.73
N ALA A 12 9.12 5.63 7.27
CA ALA A 12 9.74 5.75 5.96
C ALA A 12 8.88 5.16 4.82
N ILE A 13 7.90 4.29 5.11
CA ILE A 13 7.24 3.44 4.10
C ILE A 13 5.70 3.55 4.12
N ILE A 14 5.10 3.73 2.94
CA ILE A 14 3.66 3.52 2.70
C ILE A 14 3.45 2.43 1.65
N VAL A 15 2.41 1.64 1.83
CA VAL A 15 1.87 0.73 0.82
C VAL A 15 0.51 1.26 0.40
N VAL A 16 0.37 1.57 -0.88
CA VAL A 16 -0.87 2.03 -1.50
C VAL A 16 -1.47 0.85 -2.26
N LEU A 17 -2.67 0.45 -1.85
CA LEU A 17 -3.46 -0.61 -2.47
C LEU A 17 -4.55 -0.01 -3.38
N PRO A 18 -5.00 -0.74 -4.41
CA PRO A 18 -5.97 -0.21 -5.36
C PRO A 18 -7.37 -0.12 -4.74
N GLU A 19 -7.69 -1.01 -3.79
CA GLU A 19 -9.04 -1.11 -3.21
C GLU A 19 -8.98 -1.19 -1.68
N SER A 20 -9.95 -0.56 -1.02
CA SER A 20 -10.02 -0.47 0.45
C SER A 20 -10.26 -1.83 1.10
N GLU A 21 -10.96 -2.75 0.42
CA GLU A 21 -11.19 -4.11 0.89
C GLU A 21 -9.91 -4.93 1.06
N MET A 22 -8.83 -4.57 0.36
CA MET A 22 -7.54 -5.25 0.45
C MET A 22 -6.75 -4.86 1.70
N LEU A 23 -7.07 -3.74 2.35
CA LEU A 23 -6.29 -3.17 3.47
C LEU A 23 -6.21 -4.12 4.67
N VAL A 24 -7.36 -4.68 5.09
CA VAL A 24 -7.42 -5.55 6.27
C VAL A 24 -6.71 -6.89 6.03
N PRO A 25 -6.93 -7.61 4.90
CA PRO A 25 -6.16 -8.79 4.56
C PRO A 25 -4.64 -8.54 4.48
N PHE A 26 -4.21 -7.45 3.83
CA PHE A 26 -2.79 -7.10 3.74
C PHE A 26 -2.18 -6.79 5.09
N LYS A 27 -2.87 -6.02 5.94
CA LYS A 27 -2.41 -5.73 7.29
C LYS A 27 -2.20 -7.03 8.07
N LYS A 28 -3.15 -7.96 8.00
CA LYS A 28 -3.05 -9.25 8.68
C LYS A 28 -1.81 -10.04 8.21
N ALA A 29 -1.56 -10.08 6.91
CA ALA A 29 -0.38 -10.73 6.35
C ALA A 29 0.93 -10.05 6.81
N ILE A 30 0.99 -8.71 6.81
CA ILE A 30 2.17 -7.97 7.29
C ILE A 30 2.43 -8.25 8.77
N ASP A 31 1.38 -8.23 9.60
CA ASP A 31 1.49 -8.51 11.03
C ASP A 31 1.98 -9.95 11.28
N GLU A 32 1.50 -10.93 10.49
CA GLU A 32 1.84 -12.35 10.59
C GLU A 32 3.27 -12.66 10.13
N TYR A 33 3.67 -12.15 8.97
CA TYR A 33 4.91 -12.56 8.31
C TYR A 33 6.09 -11.61 8.56
N LEU A 34 5.84 -10.32 8.77
CA LEU A 34 6.89 -9.29 8.88
C LEU A 34 7.07 -8.76 10.30
N ALA A 35 6.11 -9.00 11.19
CA ALA A 35 6.13 -8.52 12.57
C ALA A 35 6.39 -7.00 12.70
N LEU A 36 5.91 -6.22 11.73
CA LEU A 36 6.01 -4.76 11.67
C LEU A 36 4.78 -4.10 12.30
N ASN A 37 4.96 -2.94 12.94
CA ASN A 37 3.83 -2.12 13.35
C ASN A 37 3.22 -1.44 12.13
N CYS A 38 2.15 -2.02 11.60
CA CYS A 38 1.42 -1.50 10.47
C CYS A 38 0.13 -0.80 10.89
N ARG A 39 -0.12 0.39 10.35
CA ARG A 39 -1.37 1.13 10.52
C ARG A 39 -2.09 1.35 9.19
N ILE A 40 -3.40 1.17 9.20
CA ILE A 40 -4.27 1.55 8.08
C ILE A 40 -4.59 3.04 8.20
N LEU A 41 -4.37 3.78 7.12
CA LEU A 41 -4.80 5.16 6.93
C LEU A 41 -6.25 5.20 6.49
N THR A 42 -7.06 5.85 7.30
CA THR A 42 -8.46 6.16 7.07
C THR A 42 -8.63 7.68 7.02
N SER A 43 -9.79 8.15 6.55
CA SER A 43 -10.06 9.58 6.39
C SER A 43 -10.08 10.37 7.72
N ASP A 44 -10.24 9.69 8.84
CA ASP A 44 -10.16 10.24 10.20
C ASP A 44 -8.73 10.20 10.80
N PHE A 45 -7.74 9.75 10.04
CA PHE A 45 -6.37 9.68 10.52
C PHE A 45 -5.79 11.07 10.82
N SER A 46 -5.34 11.24 12.06
CA SER A 46 -4.65 12.46 12.46
C SER A 46 -3.16 12.36 12.16
N LEU A 47 -2.66 13.24 11.29
CA LEU A 47 -1.25 13.36 10.89
C LEU A 47 -0.29 13.54 12.08
N GLN A 48 -0.79 13.99 13.24
CA GLN A 48 0.03 14.15 14.45
C GLN A 48 0.62 12.82 14.98
N TYR A 49 0.05 11.67 14.58
CA TYR A 49 0.53 10.35 14.99
C TYR A 49 1.40 9.65 13.94
N GLN A 50 1.67 10.33 12.82
CA GLN A 50 2.43 9.83 11.67
C GLN A 50 3.94 9.62 11.96
N ASN A 51 4.38 9.43 13.20
CA ASN A 51 5.78 9.11 13.53
C ASN A 51 5.93 7.86 14.42
N LEU A 52 4.81 7.18 14.73
CA LEU A 52 4.75 6.10 15.73
C LEU A 52 4.76 4.67 15.17
N ASP A 53 4.61 4.53 13.87
CA ASP A 53 4.39 3.29 13.13
C ASP A 53 5.54 3.01 12.15
N ASP A 54 5.71 1.74 11.80
CA ASP A 54 6.80 1.31 10.91
C ASP A 54 6.35 1.40 9.44
N LEU A 55 5.07 1.14 9.17
CA LEU A 55 4.49 1.07 7.84
C LEU A 55 3.05 1.61 7.83
N LEU A 56 2.73 2.43 6.84
CA LEU A 56 1.37 2.88 6.57
C LEU A 56 0.76 2.07 5.42
N LEU A 57 -0.52 1.73 5.54
CA LEU A 57 -1.32 1.03 4.52
C LEU A 57 -2.50 1.91 4.14
N SER A 58 -2.68 2.20 2.86
CA SER A 58 -3.70 3.15 2.40
C SER A 58 -4.23 2.81 1.02
N THR A 59 -5.34 3.44 0.64
CA THR A 59 -5.69 3.68 -0.77
C THR A 59 -5.25 5.07 -1.19
N ALA A 60 -5.31 5.37 -2.48
CA ALA A 60 -4.97 6.68 -3.04
C ALA A 60 -5.80 7.84 -2.44
N GLU A 61 -7.03 7.57 -1.99
CA GLU A 61 -7.92 8.60 -1.45
C GLU A 61 -7.38 9.25 -0.15
N ASN A 62 -6.60 8.52 0.63
CA ASN A 62 -6.16 8.95 1.97
C ASN A 62 -4.68 9.41 2.03
N ILE A 63 -3.98 9.50 0.89
CA ILE A 63 -2.55 9.89 0.86
C ILE A 63 -2.33 11.36 0.48
N SER A 64 -3.39 12.13 0.27
CA SER A 64 -3.27 13.56 0.00
C SER A 64 -2.66 14.30 1.18
N GLY A 65 -1.69 15.19 0.91
CA GLY A 65 -0.94 15.93 1.94
C GLY A 65 0.07 15.09 2.72
N ILE A 66 0.15 13.78 2.49
CA ILE A 66 1.17 12.91 3.05
C ILE A 66 2.36 12.90 2.10
N ASN A 67 3.50 13.39 2.57
CA ASN A 67 4.78 13.19 1.90
C ASN A 67 5.53 12.08 2.64
N ILE A 68 6.03 11.08 1.91
CA ILE A 68 6.71 9.94 2.52
C ILE A 68 7.94 9.51 1.72
N PRO A 69 9.04 9.09 2.38
CA PRO A 69 10.27 8.71 1.69
C PRO A 69 10.08 7.59 0.67
N HIS A 70 9.48 6.48 1.08
CA HIS A 70 9.38 5.27 0.28
C HIS A 70 7.93 4.86 0.08
N LEU A 71 7.53 4.69 -1.18
CA LEU A 71 6.18 4.30 -1.55
C LEU A 71 6.19 2.98 -2.32
N PHE A 72 5.34 2.04 -1.90
CA PHE A 72 5.02 0.83 -2.64
C PHE A 72 3.60 0.97 -3.18
N LEU A 73 3.44 0.91 -4.50
CA LEU A 73 2.16 1.00 -5.18
C LEU A 73 1.81 -0.37 -5.75
N VAL A 74 0.71 -0.95 -5.27
CA VAL A 74 0.21 -2.25 -5.73
C VAL A 74 -0.95 -2.00 -6.68
N LEU A 75 -0.87 -2.52 -7.90
CA LEU A 75 -1.86 -2.27 -8.95
C LEU A 75 -2.13 -3.52 -9.79
N PRO A 76 -3.34 -3.67 -10.35
CA PRO A 76 -3.56 -4.63 -11.42
C PRO A 76 -2.73 -4.26 -12.66
N GLU A 77 -2.38 -5.26 -13.49
CA GLU A 77 -1.56 -5.05 -14.71
C GLU A 77 -2.14 -4.04 -15.71
N ASN A 78 -3.45 -3.81 -15.69
CA ASN A 78 -4.16 -2.91 -16.61
C ASN A 78 -4.40 -1.49 -16.04
N SER A 79 -3.61 -1.06 -15.05
CA SER A 79 -3.70 0.29 -14.50
C SER A 79 -2.92 1.30 -15.35
N ASP A 80 -3.63 2.32 -15.86
CA ASP A 80 -3.08 3.26 -16.85
C ASP A 80 -2.57 4.60 -16.28
N ASP A 81 -3.08 5.05 -15.13
CA ASP A 81 -2.62 6.28 -14.47
C ASP A 81 -2.42 6.05 -12.97
N TYR A 82 -1.20 6.35 -12.52
CA TYR A 82 -0.76 6.26 -11.14
C TYR A 82 0.18 7.44 -10.78
N THR A 83 0.10 8.52 -11.55
CA THR A 83 0.99 9.68 -11.41
C THR A 83 0.81 10.35 -10.06
N PHE A 84 -0.41 10.41 -9.57
CA PHE A 84 -0.74 11.03 -8.29
C PHE A 84 -0.05 10.33 -7.12
N GLU A 85 -0.18 9.01 -7.04
CA GLU A 85 0.39 8.17 -6.00
C GLU A 85 1.91 8.28 -6.00
N LEU A 86 2.54 8.11 -7.17
CA LEU A 86 4.00 8.22 -7.30
C LEU A 86 4.53 9.59 -6.90
N SER A 87 3.77 10.66 -7.15
CA SER A 87 4.16 12.02 -6.76
C SER A 87 4.24 12.24 -5.25
N ARG A 88 3.74 11.31 -4.42
CA ARG A 88 3.81 11.38 -2.95
C ARG A 88 5.11 10.85 -2.37
N ALA A 89 5.91 10.12 -3.16
CA ALA A 89 7.20 9.60 -2.74
C ALA A 89 8.27 10.69 -2.82
N SER A 90 8.99 10.97 -1.73
CA SER A 90 10.10 11.93 -1.75
C SER A 90 11.42 11.33 -2.22
N ASP A 91 11.64 10.03 -1.98
CA ASP A 91 12.95 9.39 -2.23
C ASP A 91 12.82 8.24 -3.23
N THR A 92 11.95 7.25 -2.97
CA THR A 92 11.81 6.08 -3.85
C THR A 92 10.36 5.65 -4.01
N ALA A 93 9.98 5.25 -5.22
CA ALA A 93 8.71 4.58 -5.49
C ALA A 93 8.95 3.21 -6.12
N THR A 94 8.21 2.21 -5.68
CA THR A 94 8.21 0.84 -6.21
C THR A 94 6.80 0.48 -6.67
N ILE A 95 6.65 -0.03 -7.89
CA ILE A 95 5.37 -0.50 -8.42
C ILE A 95 5.37 -2.03 -8.41
N ILE A 96 4.29 -2.62 -7.91
CA ILE A 96 4.06 -4.07 -7.87
C ILE A 96 2.78 -4.35 -8.65
N PHE A 97 2.92 -4.95 -9.83
CA PHE A 97 1.79 -5.39 -10.62
C PHE A 97 1.33 -6.78 -10.18
N PHE A 98 0.02 -7.00 -10.14
CA PHE A 98 -0.57 -8.32 -9.99
C PHE A 98 -1.55 -8.63 -11.13
N SER A 99 -1.41 -9.83 -11.70
CA SER A 99 -2.34 -10.38 -12.67
C SER A 99 -3.59 -10.84 -11.91
N ASN A 100 -4.79 -10.45 -12.35
CA ASN A 100 -6.01 -11.07 -11.84
C ASN A 100 -6.14 -12.46 -12.49
N PRO A 101 -5.93 -13.58 -11.76
CA PRO A 101 -6.02 -14.91 -12.37
C PRO A 101 -7.45 -15.27 -12.81
N HIS A 102 -8.47 -14.47 -12.44
CA HIS A 102 -9.86 -14.71 -12.82
C HIS A 102 -10.25 -14.07 -14.17
N GLY A 103 -9.47 -13.15 -14.72
CA GLY A 103 -9.81 -12.44 -15.97
C GLY A 103 -9.74 -13.27 -17.26
N GLU A 104 -8.99 -14.38 -17.28
CA GLU A 104 -8.92 -15.26 -18.47
C GLU A 104 -10.19 -16.10 -18.66
N ASN A 105 -10.98 -16.32 -17.60
CA ASN A 105 -12.21 -17.11 -17.71
C ASN A 105 -13.41 -16.25 -18.16
N ASP A 106 -13.50 -15.00 -17.73
CA ASP A 106 -14.58 -14.09 -18.15
C ASP A 106 -14.47 -13.69 -19.64
N ALA A 107 -13.25 -13.68 -20.20
CA ALA A 107 -13.03 -13.45 -21.63
C ALA A 107 -13.52 -14.60 -22.53
N LYS A 108 -13.69 -15.81 -21.99
CA LYS A 108 -14.15 -16.99 -22.75
C LYS A 108 -15.67 -17.15 -22.74
N ASP A 109 -16.39 -16.57 -21.77
CA ASP A 109 -17.85 -16.67 -21.69
C ASP A 109 -18.59 -15.65 -22.58
N HIS A 110 -17.91 -14.61 -23.08
CA HIS A 110 -18.47 -13.67 -24.06
C HIS A 110 -18.28 -14.07 -25.53
N GLN A 111 -17.75 -15.28 -25.81
CA GLN A 111 -17.60 -15.82 -27.16
C GLN A 111 -18.51 -17.03 -27.47
N LYS A 112 -19.55 -17.29 -26.67
CA LYS A 112 -20.56 -18.32 -26.95
C LYS A 112 -21.92 -17.75 -27.32
#